data_AF-A0A529Y0Z8-F1
#
_entry.id   AF-A0A529Y0Z8-F1
#
_cell.length_a   1.000
_cell.length_b   1.000
_cell.length_c   1.000
_cell.angle_alpha   90.00
_cell.angle_beta   90.00
_cell.angle_gamma   90.00
#
_symmetry.space_group_name_H-M   'P 1'
#
loop_
_entity.id
_entity.type
_entity.pdbx_description
1 polymer ?
#
loop_
_entity_poly.entity_id
_entity_poly.type
_entity_poly.pdbx_seq_one_letter_code
_entity_poly.pdbx_strand_id
1 'polypeptide(L)'
;YLTSATQEGAPIDRLTAALSSSFGLPPRRAMPAARVEKRSFFLRNLLTEVIFKEAGLGTFDPLAQRRRAWIWRGAAAACALAALLAGGLFTWSYLDNRNAITEQAGQFEALQQPLTDVAAMPAAVEQPTMDGALAAMDAVAAARTAPPDAVHNLLGPTASAELVRAQTDTYDHALRNVLEPHMVALLEATMWRQIRDPDFMLGALKTYRMMTGLSQMDTDFVQSWWVNSLPQFAPAPPFPTADAEEHQLAAIRRMAVDDSYIAPDKELVAEALKTVCTISLPER
;
A
#
# COMPACT_ATOMS: atom_id res chain seq x y z
N TYR A 1 -48.96 -1.54 54.63
CA TYR A 1 -49.47 -1.07 55.94
C TYR A 1 -48.37 -1.28 56.98
N LEU A 2 -47.85 -0.21 57.59
CA LEU A 2 -46.86 -0.31 58.68
C LEU A 2 -47.61 -0.29 60.02
N THR A 3 -47.42 -1.29 60.88
CA THR A 3 -48.04 -1.37 62.21
C THR A 3 -46.96 -1.34 63.29
N SER A 4 -47.13 -0.53 64.33
CA SER A 4 -46.21 -0.42 65.46
C SER A 4 -46.88 -0.98 66.71
N ALA A 5 -46.16 -1.78 67.50
CA ALA A 5 -46.63 -2.21 68.81
C ALA A 5 -46.78 -0.97 69.73
N THR A 6 -47.97 -0.75 70.26
CA THR A 6 -48.23 0.24 71.31
C THR A 6 -48.14 -0.47 72.66
N GLN A 7 -47.21 -0.08 73.53
CA GLN A 7 -47.19 -0.59 74.90
C GLN A 7 -48.27 0.12 75.72
N GLU A 8 -49.27 -0.62 76.19
CA GLU A 8 -50.17 -0.19 77.25
C GLU A 8 -49.61 -0.68 78.59
N GLY A 9 -49.42 0.22 79.55
CA GLY A 9 -48.74 -0.07 80.81
C GLY A 9 -49.53 -0.97 81.79
N ALA A 10 -48.77 -1.83 82.49
CA ALA A 10 -49.09 -2.62 83.69
C ALA A 10 -50.37 -3.50 83.67
N PRO A 11 -50.38 -4.62 82.92
CA PRO A 11 -51.47 -5.60 82.98
C PRO A 11 -51.61 -6.34 84.33
N ILE A 12 -50.55 -6.34 85.15
CA ILE A 12 -50.48 -7.08 86.43
C ILE A 12 -51.51 -6.56 87.45
N ASP A 13 -51.76 -5.25 87.50
CA ASP A 13 -52.63 -4.64 88.52
C ASP A 13 -54.11 -5.02 88.37
N ARG A 14 -54.54 -5.41 87.16
CA ARG A 14 -55.92 -5.85 86.92
C ARG A 14 -56.19 -7.25 87.48
N LEU A 15 -55.18 -8.12 87.46
CA LEU A 15 -55.30 -9.48 87.99
C LEU A 15 -55.27 -9.49 89.53
N THR A 16 -54.42 -8.67 90.14
CA THR A 16 -54.38 -8.50 91.60
C THR A 16 -55.64 -7.84 92.16
N ALA A 17 -56.25 -6.89 91.43
CA ALA A 17 -57.54 -6.31 91.84
C ALA A 17 -58.67 -7.36 91.85
N ALA A 18 -58.75 -8.24 90.85
CA ALA A 18 -59.76 -9.29 90.77
C ALA A 18 -59.60 -10.37 91.87
N LEU A 19 -58.37 -10.68 92.27
CA LEU A 19 -58.10 -11.60 93.39
C LEU A 19 -58.45 -10.97 94.74
N SER A 20 -58.30 -9.65 94.91
CA SER A 20 -58.61 -8.99 96.19
C SER A 20 -60.11 -8.94 96.50
N SER A 21 -60.98 -8.97 95.48
CA SER A 21 -62.44 -8.91 95.66
C SER A 21 -63.06 -10.24 96.13
N SER A 22 -62.43 -11.38 95.83
CA SER A 22 -62.92 -12.70 96.27
C SER A 22 -62.69 -12.97 97.76
N PHE A 23 -61.73 -12.27 98.39
CA PHE A 23 -61.42 -12.40 99.81
C PHE A 23 -62.14 -11.37 100.70
N GLY A 24 -63.10 -10.62 100.17
CA GLY A 24 -63.94 -9.70 100.96
C GLY A 24 -63.18 -8.51 101.57
N LEU A 25 -61.97 -8.21 101.09
CA LEU A 25 -61.21 -7.05 101.52
C LEU A 25 -61.79 -5.77 100.88
N PRO A 26 -61.85 -4.64 101.61
CA PRO A 26 -62.37 -3.40 101.06
C PRO A 26 -61.53 -2.97 99.85
N PRO A 27 -62.17 -2.55 98.73
CA PRO A 27 -61.44 -2.20 97.52
C PRO A 27 -60.49 -1.05 97.80
N ARG A 28 -59.18 -1.28 97.60
CA ARG A 28 -58.17 -0.24 97.68
C ARG A 28 -58.52 0.80 96.62
N ARG A 29 -58.75 2.07 97.02
CA ARG A 29 -59.05 3.19 96.11
C ARG A 29 -58.07 3.15 94.93
N ALA A 30 -58.58 2.82 93.75
CA ALA A 30 -57.80 2.87 92.52
C ALA A 30 -57.40 4.32 92.28
N MET A 31 -56.10 4.62 92.39
CA MET A 31 -55.56 5.87 91.85
C MET A 31 -55.80 5.85 90.33
N PRO A 32 -56.20 6.97 89.71
CA PRO A 32 -56.36 7.02 88.27
C PRO A 32 -55.02 6.64 87.63
N ALA A 33 -55.02 5.54 86.86
CA ALA A 33 -53.84 5.12 86.12
C ALA A 33 -53.37 6.30 85.26
N ALA A 34 -52.09 6.64 85.35
CA ALA A 34 -51.50 7.67 84.51
C ALA A 34 -51.83 7.34 83.05
N ARG A 35 -52.37 8.32 82.31
CA ARG A 35 -52.70 8.19 80.89
C ARG A 35 -51.41 7.83 80.15
N VAL A 36 -51.21 6.56 79.86
CA VAL A 36 -50.09 6.10 79.02
C VAL A 36 -50.39 6.56 77.61
N GLU A 37 -49.68 7.59 77.18
CA GLU A 37 -49.78 8.14 75.83
C GLU A 37 -49.34 7.05 74.83
N LYS A 38 -50.22 6.69 73.89
CA LYS A 38 -49.91 5.71 72.84
C LYS A 38 -48.84 6.31 71.91
N ARG A 39 -47.57 6.03 72.19
CA ARG A 39 -46.43 6.49 71.37
C ARG A 39 -45.92 5.35 70.50
N SER A 40 -45.97 5.53 69.18
CA SER A 40 -45.37 4.61 68.20
C SER A 40 -43.88 4.92 68.03
N PHE A 41 -43.04 4.27 68.83
CA PHE A 41 -41.59 4.53 68.79
C PHE A 41 -40.93 4.05 67.48
N PHE A 42 -41.35 2.90 66.94
CA PHE A 42 -40.73 2.35 65.73
C PHE A 42 -40.98 3.23 64.50
N LEU A 43 -42.24 3.62 64.24
CA LEU A 43 -42.56 4.45 63.07
C LEU A 43 -41.87 5.80 63.13
N ARG A 44 -41.83 6.43 64.33
CA ARG A 44 -41.17 7.72 64.49
C ARG A 44 -39.68 7.60 64.19
N ASN A 45 -38.98 6.67 64.84
CA ASN A 45 -37.54 6.55 64.68
C ASN A 45 -37.16 6.07 63.27
N LEU A 46 -37.90 5.14 62.66
CA LEU A 46 -37.66 4.70 61.27
C LEU A 46 -37.77 5.87 60.29
N LEU A 47 -38.80 6.71 60.43
CA LEU A 47 -39.00 7.85 59.54
C LEU A 47 -37.97 8.96 59.80
N THR A 48 -37.77 9.39 61.06
CA THR A 48 -36.92 10.54 61.36
C THR A 48 -35.43 10.24 61.40
N GLU A 49 -35.02 9.05 61.84
CA GLU A 49 -33.61 8.74 62.08
C GLU A 49 -32.96 7.97 60.94
N VAL A 50 -33.74 7.22 60.16
CA VAL A 50 -33.23 6.42 59.04
C VAL A 50 -33.68 7.03 57.71
N ILE A 51 -34.98 6.98 57.41
CA ILE A 51 -35.48 7.34 56.07
C ILE A 51 -35.19 8.81 55.73
N PHE A 52 -35.53 9.77 56.62
CA PHE A 52 -35.31 11.19 56.33
C PHE A 52 -33.84 11.62 56.44
N LYS A 53 -33.05 10.99 57.32
CA LYS A 53 -31.61 11.27 57.43
C LYS A 53 -30.82 10.72 56.25
N GLU A 54 -31.22 9.58 55.69
CA GLU A 54 -30.54 8.93 54.57
C GLU A 54 -31.08 9.34 53.19
N ALA A 55 -32.26 10.00 53.13
CA ALA A 55 -32.86 10.48 51.88
C ALA A 55 -31.96 11.41 51.04
N GLY A 56 -30.93 12.03 51.64
CA GLY A 56 -29.96 12.89 50.94
C GLY A 56 -28.72 12.17 50.39
N LEU A 57 -28.43 10.95 50.87
CA LEU A 57 -27.19 10.21 50.56
C LEU A 57 -27.15 9.62 49.14
N GLY A 58 -28.27 9.65 48.42
CA GLY A 58 -28.38 9.18 47.03
C GLY A 58 -28.28 10.28 45.97
N THR A 59 -27.99 11.53 46.35
CA THR A 59 -27.90 12.63 45.38
C THR A 59 -26.49 12.71 44.81
N PHE A 60 -26.35 12.35 43.53
CA PHE A 60 -25.09 12.52 42.80
C PHE A 60 -24.73 14.01 42.74
N ASP A 61 -23.46 14.35 42.97
CA ASP A 61 -22.97 15.73 42.83
C ASP A 61 -23.25 16.24 41.40
N PRO A 62 -24.13 17.25 41.25
CA PRO A 62 -24.52 17.76 39.93
C PRO A 62 -23.33 18.38 39.18
N LEU A 63 -22.30 18.87 39.88
CA LEU A 63 -21.08 19.39 39.25
C LEU A 63 -20.22 18.25 38.70
N ALA A 64 -20.09 17.15 39.43
CA ALA A 64 -19.38 15.95 38.96
C ALA A 64 -20.06 15.33 37.73
N GLN A 65 -21.39 15.24 37.72
CA GLN A 65 -22.14 14.77 36.54
C GLN A 65 -21.96 15.71 35.34
N ARG A 66 -22.01 17.04 35.55
CA ARG A 66 -21.75 18.03 34.48
C ARG A 66 -20.34 17.89 33.92
N ARG A 67 -19.31 17.78 34.76
CA ARG A 67 -17.91 17.56 34.32
C ARG A 67 -17.79 16.29 33.48
N ARG A 68 -18.38 15.18 33.94
CA ARG A 68 -18.37 13.91 33.20
C ARG A 68 -19.06 14.03 31.84
N ALA A 69 -20.21 14.72 31.77
CA ALA A 69 -20.91 14.98 30.51
C ALA A 69 -20.07 15.85 29.55
N TRP A 70 -19.39 16.88 30.05
CA TRP A 70 -18.50 17.71 29.23
C TRP A 70 -17.27 16.95 28.73
N ILE A 71 -16.67 16.07 29.55
CA ILE A 71 -15.57 15.19 29.13
C ILE A 71 -16.05 14.24 28.03
N TRP A 72 -17.20 13.60 28.18
CA TRP A 72 -17.76 12.72 27.15
C TRP A 72 -18.07 13.46 25.85
N ARG A 73 -18.64 14.67 25.92
CA ARG A 73 -18.90 15.50 24.74
C ARG A 73 -17.60 15.93 24.07
N GLY A 74 -16.58 16.31 24.85
CA GLY A 74 -15.26 16.66 24.35
C GLY A 74 -14.58 15.48 23.67
N ALA A 75 -14.62 14.30 24.29
CA ALA A 75 -14.09 13.06 23.70
C ALA A 75 -14.85 12.69 22.42
N ALA A 76 -16.18 12.75 22.41
CA ALA A 76 -16.98 12.48 21.22
C ALA A 76 -16.67 13.48 20.08
N ALA A 77 -16.55 14.77 20.39
CA ALA A 77 -16.18 15.79 19.43
C ALA A 77 -14.75 15.59 18.88
N ALA A 78 -13.79 15.23 19.74
CA ALA A 78 -12.42 14.93 19.32
C ALA A 78 -12.36 13.69 18.42
N CYS A 79 -13.07 12.62 18.76
CA CYS A 79 -13.16 11.43 17.91
C CYS A 79 -13.82 11.74 16.56
N ALA A 80 -14.90 12.53 16.55
CA ALA A 80 -15.56 12.95 15.31
C ALA A 80 -14.62 13.79 14.43
N LEU A 81 -13.89 14.74 15.02
CA LEU A 81 -12.91 15.55 14.31
C LEU A 81 -11.77 14.69 13.75
N ALA A 82 -11.23 13.76 14.55
CA ALA A 82 -10.19 12.84 14.10
C ALA A 82 -10.67 11.96 12.94
N ALA A 83 -11.90 11.45 13.00
CA ALA A 83 -12.50 10.66 11.93
C ALA A 83 -12.68 11.48 10.64
N LEU A 84 -13.12 12.74 10.75
CA LEU A 84 -13.24 13.65 9.61
C LEU A 84 -11.88 13.99 8.99
N LEU A 85 -10.86 14.24 9.81
CA LEU A 85 -9.50 14.50 9.34
C LEU A 85 -8.90 13.27 8.65
N ALA A 86 -9.02 12.09 9.26
CA ALA A 86 -8.57 10.84 8.67
C ALA A 86 -9.31 10.55 7.35
N GLY A 87 -10.63 10.73 7.32
CA GLY A 87 -11.44 10.57 6.11
C GLY A 87 -11.05 11.56 5.01
N GLY A 88 -10.83 12.83 5.36
CA GLY A 88 -10.39 13.85 4.41
C GLY A 88 -9.01 13.56 3.82
N LEU A 89 -8.04 13.20 4.67
CA LEU A 89 -6.69 12.81 4.23
C LEU A 89 -6.72 11.55 3.36
N PHE A 90 -7.53 10.55 3.73
CA PHE A 90 -7.70 9.34 2.95
C PHE A 90 -8.31 9.63 1.58
N THR A 91 -9.40 10.42 1.51
CA THR A 91 -10.04 10.77 0.23
C THR A 91 -9.10 11.58 -0.65
N TRP A 92 -8.33 12.51 -0.07
CA TRP A 92 -7.37 13.30 -0.82
C TRP A 92 -6.25 12.42 -1.40
N SER A 93 -5.64 11.56 -0.58
CA SER A 93 -4.62 10.58 -1.00
C SER A 93 -5.15 9.65 -2.11
N TYR A 94 -6.38 9.16 -1.97
CA TYR A 94 -7.02 8.30 -2.95
C TYR A 94 -7.22 9.00 -4.30
N LEU A 95 -7.70 10.24 -4.30
CA LEU A 95 -7.91 11.00 -5.53
C LEU A 95 -6.59 11.35 -6.23
N ASP A 96 -5.56 11.71 -5.47
CA ASP A 96 -4.23 12.02 -6.01
C ASP A 96 -3.60 10.79 -6.70
N ASN A 97 -3.60 9.64 -6.02
CA ASN A 97 -3.12 8.38 -6.60
C ASN A 97 -3.95 7.95 -7.82
N ARG A 98 -5.28 8.09 -7.76
CA ARG A 98 -6.16 7.75 -8.90
C ARG A 98 -5.87 8.62 -10.11
N ASN A 99 -5.63 9.92 -9.91
CA ASN A 99 -5.30 10.83 -11.00
C ASN A 99 -3.95 10.46 -11.63
N ALA A 100 -2.93 10.20 -10.81
CA ALA A 100 -1.62 9.77 -11.29
C ALA A 100 -1.69 8.48 -12.13
N ILE A 101 -2.50 7.49 -11.71
CA ILE A 101 -2.75 6.26 -12.49
C ILE A 101 -3.45 6.59 -13.82
N THR A 102 -4.47 7.45 -13.78
CA THR A 102 -5.25 7.79 -14.99
C THR A 102 -4.39 8.54 -16.00
N GLU A 103 -3.54 9.47 -15.53
CA GLU A 103 -2.57 10.18 -16.35
C GLU A 103 -1.55 9.22 -16.97
N GLN A 104 -0.99 8.30 -16.17
CA GLN A 104 -0.04 7.30 -16.67
C GLN A 104 -0.68 6.39 -17.73
N ALA A 105 -1.91 5.94 -17.50
CA ALA A 105 -2.65 5.12 -18.45
C ALA A 105 -2.88 5.85 -19.77
N GLY A 106 -3.25 7.13 -19.71
CA GLY A 106 -3.41 7.97 -20.92
C GLY A 106 -2.12 8.15 -21.71
N GLN A 107 -0.98 8.29 -21.02
CA GLN A 107 0.33 8.35 -21.69
C GLN A 107 0.68 7.03 -22.40
N PHE A 108 0.42 5.88 -21.77
CA PHE A 108 0.65 4.58 -22.39
C PHE A 108 -0.28 4.31 -23.58
N GLU A 109 -1.55 4.69 -23.48
CA GLU A 109 -2.51 4.57 -24.59
C GLU A 109 -2.05 5.40 -25.80
N ALA A 110 -1.55 6.61 -25.57
CA ALA A 110 -1.01 7.47 -26.62
C ALA A 110 0.23 6.88 -27.31
N LEU A 111 1.02 6.06 -26.60
CA LEU A 111 2.22 5.40 -27.14
C LEU A 111 1.91 4.11 -27.90
N GLN A 112 0.74 3.51 -27.70
CA GLN A 112 0.43 2.19 -28.26
C GLN A 112 0.49 2.18 -29.79
N GLN A 113 -0.10 3.18 -30.46
CA GLN A 113 -0.07 3.28 -31.92
C GLN A 113 1.35 3.51 -32.46
N PRO A 114 2.10 4.55 -32.02
CA PRO A 114 3.48 4.76 -32.44
C PRO A 114 4.38 3.53 -32.27
N LEU A 115 4.29 2.85 -31.12
CA LEU A 115 5.10 1.66 -30.85
C LEU A 115 4.73 0.49 -31.77
N THR A 116 3.44 0.31 -32.05
CA THR A 116 2.96 -0.74 -32.97
C THR A 116 3.43 -0.45 -34.40
N ASP A 117 3.37 0.81 -34.84
CA ASP A 117 3.81 1.22 -36.18
C ASP A 117 5.31 0.96 -36.36
N VAL A 118 6.13 1.36 -35.38
CA VAL A 118 7.59 1.11 -35.44
C VAL A 118 7.91 -0.39 -35.34
N ALA A 119 7.18 -1.15 -34.50
CA ALA A 119 7.36 -2.61 -34.44
C ALA A 119 6.92 -3.33 -35.73
N ALA A 120 5.96 -2.76 -36.47
CA ALA A 120 5.49 -3.29 -37.74
C ALA A 120 6.42 -2.94 -38.91
N MET A 121 7.26 -1.91 -38.77
CA MET A 121 8.30 -1.61 -39.75
C MET A 121 9.38 -2.71 -39.65
N PRO A 122 9.56 -3.54 -40.69
CA PRO A 122 10.52 -4.61 -40.63
C PRO A 122 11.92 -4.01 -40.46
N ALA A 123 12.65 -4.47 -39.44
CA ALA A 123 14.06 -4.19 -39.27
C ALA A 123 14.82 -4.79 -40.47
N ALA A 124 14.99 -4.00 -41.52
CA ALA A 124 15.54 -4.48 -42.78
C ALA A 124 17.07 -4.38 -42.75
N VAL A 125 17.73 -5.51 -43.00
CA VAL A 125 19.19 -5.60 -43.15
C VAL A 125 19.70 -4.68 -44.27
N GLU A 126 18.85 -4.38 -45.27
CA GLU A 126 19.15 -3.51 -46.40
C GLU A 126 19.19 -2.01 -46.03
N GLN A 127 18.41 -1.59 -45.03
CA GLN A 127 18.36 -0.22 -44.51
C GLN A 127 18.22 -0.24 -42.98
N PRO A 128 19.31 -0.58 -42.25
CA PRO A 128 19.27 -0.67 -40.81
C PRO A 128 19.23 0.73 -40.20
N THR A 129 18.03 1.29 -40.08
CA THR A 129 17.79 2.55 -39.36
C THR A 129 17.27 2.22 -37.97
N MET A 130 17.88 2.83 -36.95
CA MET A 130 17.45 2.67 -35.56
C MET A 130 16.77 3.93 -35.03
N ASP A 131 16.75 5.02 -35.80
CA ASP A 131 16.23 6.32 -35.39
C ASP A 131 14.77 6.25 -34.91
N GLY A 132 13.92 5.49 -35.63
CA GLY A 132 12.52 5.30 -35.23
C GLY A 132 12.37 4.52 -33.93
N ALA A 133 13.18 3.47 -33.76
CA ALA A 133 13.19 2.66 -32.54
C ALA A 133 13.73 3.44 -31.33
N LEU A 134 14.80 4.23 -31.52
CA LEU A 134 15.38 5.08 -30.48
C LEU A 134 14.42 6.20 -30.09
N ALA A 135 13.82 6.90 -31.05
CA ALA A 135 12.82 7.92 -30.77
C ALA A 135 11.59 7.34 -30.03
N ALA A 136 11.22 6.09 -30.34
CA ALA A 136 10.18 5.39 -29.61
C ALA A 136 10.60 5.06 -28.16
N MET A 137 11.86 4.70 -27.92
CA MET A 137 12.38 4.50 -26.56
C MET A 137 12.42 5.81 -25.77
N ASP A 138 12.88 6.90 -26.39
CA ASP A 138 12.89 8.23 -25.77
C ASP A 138 11.46 8.64 -25.36
N ALA A 139 10.47 8.37 -26.22
CA ALA A 139 9.07 8.65 -25.94
C ALA A 139 8.53 7.81 -24.75
N VAL A 140 8.90 6.53 -24.66
CA VAL A 140 8.53 5.65 -23.53
C VAL A 140 9.24 6.08 -22.24
N ALA A 141 10.50 6.47 -22.32
CA ALA A 141 11.27 6.97 -21.18
C ALA A 141 10.70 8.30 -20.65
N ALA A 142 10.24 9.17 -21.54
CA ALA A 142 9.57 10.43 -21.19
C ALA A 142 8.14 10.25 -20.64
N ALA A 143 7.45 9.18 -21.03
CA ALA A 143 6.08 8.85 -20.59
C ALA A 143 6.04 8.25 -19.18
N ARG A 144 6.59 8.97 -18.20
CA ARG A 144 6.61 8.59 -16.79
C ARG A 144 5.98 9.68 -15.95
N THR A 145 4.80 9.43 -15.42
CA THR A 145 4.22 10.29 -14.39
C THR A 145 4.99 10.11 -13.09
N ALA A 146 5.32 11.23 -12.45
CA ALA A 146 5.97 11.19 -11.15
C ALA A 146 5.01 10.56 -10.12
N PRO A 147 5.47 9.62 -9.29
CA PRO A 147 4.63 9.09 -8.23
C PRO A 147 4.24 10.22 -7.26
N PRO A 148 3.01 10.20 -6.73
CA PRO A 148 2.56 11.25 -5.82
C PRO A 148 3.44 11.34 -4.56
N ASP A 149 3.58 12.56 -4.04
CA ASP A 149 4.60 12.94 -3.07
C ASP A 149 4.45 12.22 -1.71
N ALA A 150 5.57 12.04 -0.99
CA ALA A 150 5.63 11.19 0.21
C ALA A 150 4.67 11.63 1.33
N VAL A 151 4.37 12.93 1.41
CA VAL A 151 3.44 13.50 2.40
C VAL A 151 1.99 13.06 2.14
N HIS A 152 1.60 12.87 0.87
CA HIS A 152 0.26 12.41 0.48
C HIS A 152 0.06 10.90 0.69
N ASN A 153 1.15 10.17 0.93
CA ASN A 153 1.18 8.70 1.02
C ASN A 153 1.28 8.16 2.46
N LEU A 154 1.34 9.03 3.48
CA LEU A 154 1.54 8.64 4.88
C LEU A 154 0.34 7.91 5.52
N LEU A 155 -0.88 8.10 5.02
CA LEU A 155 -2.11 7.65 5.68
C LEU A 155 -3.12 6.94 4.75
N GLY A 156 -2.73 6.66 3.50
CA GLY A 156 -3.59 6.07 2.46
C GLY A 156 -2.89 4.99 1.63
N PRO A 157 -3.64 4.25 0.78
CA PRO A 157 -3.06 3.28 -0.14
C PRO A 157 -2.21 3.98 -1.20
N THR A 158 -0.98 3.52 -1.38
CA THR A 158 -0.01 4.14 -2.30
C THR A 158 0.07 3.35 -3.60
N ALA A 159 -0.09 4.02 -4.74
CA ALA A 159 0.05 3.42 -6.07
C ALA A 159 1.48 3.51 -6.63
N SER A 160 2.42 4.10 -5.90
CA SER A 160 3.78 4.37 -6.37
C SER A 160 4.53 3.13 -6.87
N ALA A 161 4.48 2.04 -6.11
CA ALA A 161 5.13 0.78 -6.48
C ALA A 161 4.52 0.17 -7.76
N GLU A 162 3.20 0.25 -7.90
CA GLU A 162 2.49 -0.25 -9.09
C GLU A 162 2.78 0.62 -10.32
N LEU A 163 2.84 1.95 -10.17
CA LEU A 163 3.22 2.88 -11.23
C LEU A 163 4.64 2.62 -11.73
N VAL A 164 5.61 2.55 -10.81
CA VAL A 164 7.02 2.28 -11.16
C VAL A 164 7.15 0.93 -11.85
N ARG A 165 6.42 -0.09 -11.37
CA ARG A 165 6.40 -1.40 -12.01
C ARG A 165 5.83 -1.34 -13.42
N ALA A 166 4.67 -0.69 -13.61
CA ALA A 166 4.05 -0.55 -14.93
C ALA A 166 4.94 0.22 -15.91
N GLN A 167 5.64 1.25 -15.45
CA GLN A 167 6.63 2.00 -16.24
C GLN A 167 7.82 1.12 -16.64
N THR A 168 8.33 0.31 -15.72
CA THR A 168 9.42 -0.62 -15.98
C THR A 168 8.99 -1.70 -16.98
N ASP A 169 7.83 -2.32 -16.75
CA ASP A 169 7.28 -3.37 -17.61
C ASP A 169 7.03 -2.85 -19.04
N THR A 170 6.49 -1.62 -19.18
CA THR A 170 6.27 -0.98 -20.48
C THR A 170 7.59 -0.70 -21.19
N TYR A 171 8.58 -0.18 -20.46
CA TYR A 171 9.90 0.09 -21.01
C TYR A 171 10.60 -1.20 -21.47
N ASP A 172 10.57 -2.27 -20.66
CA ASP A 172 11.14 -3.57 -21.02
C ASP A 172 10.43 -4.21 -22.21
N HIS A 173 9.11 -4.04 -22.32
CA HIS A 173 8.35 -4.46 -23.50
C HIS A 173 8.75 -3.69 -24.76
N ALA A 174 8.97 -2.39 -24.63
CA ALA A 174 9.40 -1.54 -25.73
C ALA A 174 10.83 -1.90 -26.18
N LEU A 175 11.74 -2.15 -25.25
CA LEU A 175 13.08 -2.68 -25.57
C LEU A 175 12.97 -3.97 -26.37
N ARG A 176 12.23 -4.96 -25.85
CA ARG A 176 12.07 -6.28 -26.47
C ARG A 176 11.51 -6.24 -27.89
N ASN A 177 10.41 -5.52 -28.07
CA ASN A 177 9.60 -5.63 -29.28
C ASN A 177 9.97 -4.59 -30.34
N VAL A 178 10.63 -3.50 -29.92
CA VAL A 178 10.99 -2.39 -30.81
C VAL A 178 12.50 -2.31 -30.97
N LEU A 179 13.26 -2.14 -29.88
CA LEU A 179 14.70 -1.86 -30.00
C LEU A 179 15.54 -3.10 -30.34
N GLU A 180 15.33 -4.22 -29.66
CA GLU A 180 16.13 -5.44 -29.83
C GLU A 180 16.14 -5.97 -31.28
N PRO A 181 15.01 -6.04 -32.01
CA PRO A 181 15.01 -6.45 -33.43
C PRO A 181 15.85 -5.54 -34.32
N HIS A 182 15.81 -4.23 -34.07
CA HIS A 182 16.60 -3.26 -34.84
C HIS A 182 18.09 -3.36 -34.51
N MET A 183 18.45 -3.63 -33.25
CA MET A 183 19.84 -3.89 -32.87
C MET A 183 20.39 -5.14 -33.56
N VAL A 184 19.63 -6.25 -33.55
CA VAL A 184 20.06 -7.49 -34.22
C VAL A 184 20.17 -7.28 -35.73
N ALA A 185 19.21 -6.62 -36.37
CA ALA A 185 19.28 -6.32 -37.81
C ALA A 185 20.46 -5.40 -38.18
N LEU A 186 20.79 -4.41 -37.33
CA LEU A 186 21.98 -3.56 -37.51
C LEU A 186 23.26 -4.40 -37.44
N LEU A 187 23.35 -5.32 -36.47
CA LEU A 187 24.48 -6.22 -36.34
C LEU A 187 24.60 -7.15 -37.56
N GLU A 188 23.50 -7.75 -38.01
CA GLU A 188 23.46 -8.61 -39.20
C GLU A 188 23.90 -7.84 -40.46
N ALA A 189 23.40 -6.63 -40.65
CA ALA A 189 23.80 -5.78 -41.78
C ALA A 189 25.29 -5.44 -41.74
N THR A 190 25.83 -5.17 -40.54
CA THR A 190 27.25 -4.89 -40.36
C THR A 190 28.09 -6.14 -40.65
N MET A 191 27.67 -7.31 -40.18
CA MET A 191 28.33 -8.59 -40.43
C MET A 191 28.33 -8.96 -41.92
N TRP A 192 27.22 -8.77 -42.63
CA TRP A 192 27.16 -8.99 -44.08
C TRP A 192 28.10 -8.07 -44.85
N ARG A 193 28.21 -6.79 -44.46
CA ARG A 193 29.14 -5.83 -45.09
C ARG A 193 30.61 -6.18 -44.83
N GLN A 194 30.92 -6.63 -43.62
CA GLN A 194 32.28 -7.00 -43.21
C GLN A 194 32.51 -8.51 -43.26
N ILE A 195 31.79 -9.25 -44.11
CA ILE A 195 31.83 -10.72 -44.14
C ILE A 195 33.23 -11.29 -44.45
N ARG A 196 34.10 -10.46 -45.04
CA ARG A 196 35.47 -10.83 -45.44
C ARG A 196 36.54 -10.39 -44.44
N ASP A 197 36.17 -9.65 -43.40
CA ASP A 197 37.10 -9.19 -42.36
C ASP A 197 37.08 -10.19 -41.19
N PRO A 198 38.13 -11.02 -41.04
CA PRO A 198 38.15 -12.04 -40.00
C PRO A 198 38.26 -11.45 -38.58
N ASP A 199 38.98 -10.34 -38.40
CA ASP A 199 39.24 -9.75 -37.09
C ASP A 199 37.94 -9.18 -36.51
N PHE A 200 37.16 -8.48 -37.36
CA PHE A 200 35.83 -8.02 -37.00
C PHE A 200 34.87 -9.20 -36.76
N MET A 201 34.87 -10.19 -37.66
CA MET A 201 33.90 -11.28 -37.64
C MET A 201 33.98 -12.12 -36.36
N LEU A 202 35.17 -12.32 -35.79
CA LEU A 202 35.32 -13.07 -34.53
C LEU A 202 34.51 -12.43 -33.39
N GLY A 203 34.67 -11.12 -33.19
CA GLY A 203 33.94 -10.37 -32.18
C GLY A 203 32.45 -10.28 -32.50
N ALA A 204 32.11 -9.96 -33.75
CA ALA A 204 30.73 -9.81 -34.20
C ALA A 204 29.94 -11.11 -34.07
N LEU A 205 30.50 -12.24 -34.49
CA LEU A 205 29.87 -13.55 -34.38
C LEU A 205 29.68 -13.96 -32.91
N LYS A 206 30.66 -13.70 -32.05
CA LYS A 206 30.53 -13.98 -30.61
C LYS A 206 29.38 -13.19 -30.01
N THR A 207 29.31 -11.88 -30.27
CA THR A 207 28.23 -11.01 -29.81
C THR A 207 26.87 -11.44 -30.39
N TYR A 208 26.80 -11.70 -31.69
CA TYR A 208 25.58 -12.13 -32.38
C TYR A 208 25.02 -13.43 -31.79
N ARG A 209 25.89 -14.42 -31.53
CA ARG A 209 25.48 -15.69 -30.92
C ARG A 209 24.95 -15.50 -29.50
N MET A 210 25.47 -14.54 -28.74
CA MET A 210 24.96 -14.23 -27.40
C MET A 210 23.59 -13.53 -27.47
N MET A 211 23.42 -12.55 -28.38
CA MET A 211 22.17 -11.81 -28.55
C MET A 211 21.03 -12.64 -29.16
N THR A 212 21.34 -13.72 -29.88
CA THR A 212 20.36 -14.62 -30.51
C THR A 212 20.13 -15.92 -29.73
N GLY A 213 20.69 -16.06 -28.53
CA GLY A 213 20.52 -17.24 -27.68
C GLY A 213 21.26 -18.49 -28.13
N LEU A 214 22.19 -18.38 -29.09
CA LEU A 214 23.07 -19.48 -29.55
C LEU A 214 24.26 -19.73 -28.61
N SER A 215 24.46 -18.88 -27.62
CA SER A 215 25.52 -18.94 -26.60
C SER A 215 25.03 -18.26 -25.32
N GLN A 216 25.58 -18.65 -24.17
CA GLN A 216 25.36 -17.94 -22.91
C GLN A 216 25.81 -16.48 -23.02
N MET A 217 24.98 -15.57 -22.52
CA MET A 217 25.22 -14.13 -22.55
C MET A 217 26.33 -13.73 -21.57
N ASP A 218 27.38 -13.08 -22.09
CA ASP A 218 28.38 -12.36 -21.30
C ASP A 218 28.12 -10.87 -21.49
N THR A 219 27.43 -10.26 -20.52
CA THR A 219 26.97 -8.87 -20.63
C THR A 219 28.12 -7.89 -20.75
N ASP A 220 29.22 -8.11 -20.04
CA ASP A 220 30.35 -7.17 -19.99
C ASP A 220 31.09 -7.18 -21.33
N PHE A 221 31.30 -8.37 -21.89
CA PHE A 221 31.87 -8.51 -23.22
C PHE A 221 30.98 -7.88 -24.30
N VAL A 222 29.68 -8.19 -24.30
CA VAL A 222 28.75 -7.68 -25.32
C VAL A 222 28.64 -6.16 -25.24
N GLN A 223 28.47 -5.57 -24.05
CA GLN A 223 28.41 -4.12 -23.90
C GLN A 223 29.70 -3.44 -24.36
N SER A 224 30.86 -3.95 -23.93
CA SER A 224 32.15 -3.40 -24.31
C SER A 224 32.37 -3.47 -25.82
N TRP A 225 32.06 -4.60 -26.45
CA TRP A 225 32.20 -4.75 -27.89
C TRP A 225 31.19 -3.90 -28.67
N TRP A 226 29.95 -3.82 -28.18
CA TRP A 226 28.88 -3.03 -28.80
C TRP A 226 29.20 -1.53 -28.82
N VAL A 227 29.75 -0.99 -27.74
CA VAL A 227 30.10 0.44 -27.65
C VAL A 227 31.42 0.74 -28.35
N ASN A 228 32.45 -0.10 -28.21
CA ASN A 228 33.79 0.25 -28.68
C ASN A 228 34.12 -0.25 -30.09
N SER A 229 33.58 -1.40 -30.51
CA SER A 229 33.95 -2.05 -31.76
C SER A 229 32.92 -1.81 -32.87
N LEU A 230 31.63 -1.97 -32.58
CA LEU A 230 30.56 -1.84 -33.59
C LEU A 230 30.58 -0.49 -34.34
N PRO A 231 30.75 0.68 -33.70
CA PRO A 231 30.67 1.98 -34.40
C PRO A 231 31.72 2.18 -35.48
N GLN A 232 32.84 1.45 -35.41
CA GLN A 232 33.93 1.55 -36.39
C GLN A 232 33.55 0.94 -37.75
N PHE A 233 32.57 0.02 -37.77
CA PHE A 233 32.18 -0.74 -38.94
C PHE A 233 30.71 -0.55 -39.34
N ALA A 234 29.91 -0.01 -38.43
CA ALA A 234 28.47 0.12 -38.60
C ALA A 234 28.10 0.96 -39.84
N PRO A 235 27.03 0.58 -40.55
CA PRO A 235 26.56 1.28 -41.75
C PRO A 235 25.99 2.68 -41.47
N ALA A 236 25.56 2.91 -40.23
CA ALA A 236 24.99 4.14 -39.71
C ALA A 236 25.50 4.32 -38.27
N PRO A 237 25.57 5.57 -37.75
CA PRO A 237 26.01 5.80 -36.38
C PRO A 237 25.06 5.12 -35.39
N PRO A 238 25.51 4.12 -34.60
CA PRO A 238 24.63 3.38 -33.69
C PRO A 238 24.18 4.23 -32.49
N PHE A 239 24.93 5.27 -32.13
CA PHE A 239 24.68 6.12 -30.96
C PHE A 239 24.59 7.60 -31.38
N PRO A 240 23.45 8.04 -31.93
CA PRO A 240 23.27 9.45 -32.29
C PRO A 240 23.15 10.37 -31.06
N THR A 241 22.69 9.85 -29.92
CA THR A 241 22.50 10.56 -28.65
C THR A 241 23.07 9.74 -27.48
N ALA A 242 23.29 10.38 -26.33
CA ALA A 242 23.71 9.67 -25.11
C ALA A 242 22.62 8.71 -24.61
N ASP A 243 21.35 9.13 -24.69
CA ASP A 243 20.18 8.31 -24.31
C ASP A 243 20.08 7.04 -25.18
N ALA A 244 20.48 7.13 -26.46
CA ALA A 244 20.51 5.97 -27.35
C ALA A 244 21.50 4.88 -26.90
N GLU A 245 22.67 5.26 -26.37
CA GLU A 245 23.61 4.31 -25.77
C GLU A 245 23.00 3.66 -24.53
N GLU A 246 22.38 4.45 -23.65
CA GLU A 246 21.74 3.94 -22.44
C GLU A 246 20.63 2.92 -22.74
N HIS A 247 19.75 3.23 -23.71
CA HIS A 247 18.68 2.33 -24.15
C HIS A 247 19.22 1.01 -24.72
N GLN A 248 20.27 1.06 -25.53
CA GLN A 248 20.89 -0.14 -26.10
C GLN A 248 21.59 -0.99 -25.05
N LEU A 249 22.31 -0.36 -24.10
CA LEU A 249 22.92 -1.07 -22.97
C LEU A 249 21.86 -1.65 -22.04
N ALA A 250 20.69 -1.02 -21.89
CA ALA A 250 19.55 -1.57 -21.16
C ALA A 250 18.98 -2.81 -21.87
N ALA A 251 18.82 -2.78 -23.20
CA ALA A 251 18.40 -3.94 -23.99
C ALA A 251 19.38 -5.12 -23.83
N ILE A 252 20.69 -4.88 -23.92
CA ILE A 252 21.71 -5.92 -23.73
C ILE A 252 21.63 -6.56 -22.33
N ARG A 253 21.43 -5.75 -21.28
CA ARG A 253 21.24 -6.25 -19.91
C ARG A 253 19.95 -7.08 -19.78
N ARG A 254 18.88 -6.65 -20.43
CA ARG A 254 17.59 -7.35 -20.44
C ARG A 254 17.69 -8.73 -21.10
N MET A 255 18.36 -8.83 -22.25
CA MET A 255 18.60 -10.11 -22.96
C MET A 255 19.34 -11.15 -22.09
N ALA A 256 20.08 -10.73 -21.07
CA ALA A 256 20.75 -11.65 -20.16
C ALA A 256 19.82 -12.24 -19.08
N VAL A 257 18.66 -11.63 -18.84
CA VAL A 257 17.70 -12.01 -17.80
C VAL A 257 16.51 -12.78 -18.37
N ASP A 258 16.04 -12.40 -19.56
CA ASP A 258 14.90 -13.03 -20.25
C ASP A 258 15.37 -13.80 -21.48
N ASP A 259 15.14 -15.12 -21.51
CA ASP A 259 15.56 -16.03 -22.59
C ASP A 259 14.70 -15.92 -23.88
N SER A 260 14.12 -14.74 -24.12
CA SER A 260 13.36 -14.44 -25.33
C SER A 260 14.27 -13.85 -26.41
N TYR A 261 14.90 -14.71 -27.20
CA TYR A 261 15.80 -14.29 -28.27
C TYR A 261 15.13 -14.23 -29.65
N ILE A 262 15.66 -13.39 -30.51
CA ILE A 262 15.29 -13.31 -31.93
C ILE A 262 15.92 -14.50 -32.68
N ALA A 263 15.18 -15.09 -33.62
CA ALA A 263 15.65 -16.21 -34.41
C ALA A 263 16.87 -15.80 -35.26
N PRO A 264 18.01 -16.52 -35.15
CA PRO A 264 19.21 -16.16 -35.90
C PRO A 264 19.11 -16.50 -37.39
N ASP A 265 19.76 -15.69 -38.22
CA ASP A 265 20.05 -15.98 -39.62
C ASP A 265 21.12 -17.08 -39.71
N LYS A 266 20.68 -18.28 -40.10
CA LYS A 266 21.52 -19.47 -40.23
C LYS A 266 22.55 -19.33 -41.36
N GLU A 267 22.23 -18.59 -42.41
CA GLU A 267 23.14 -18.39 -43.54
C GLU A 267 24.29 -17.49 -43.13
N LEU A 268 23.96 -16.37 -42.46
CA LEU A 268 24.97 -15.46 -41.92
C LEU A 268 25.92 -16.17 -40.95
N VAL A 269 25.39 -16.98 -40.02
CA VAL A 269 26.24 -17.73 -39.07
C VAL A 269 27.16 -18.70 -39.80
N ALA A 270 26.67 -19.39 -40.83
CA ALA A 270 27.48 -20.33 -41.60
C ALA A 270 28.61 -19.64 -42.37
N GLU A 271 28.33 -18.51 -43.02
CA GLU A 271 29.36 -17.71 -43.71
C GLU A 271 30.36 -17.08 -42.75
N ALA A 272 29.88 -16.49 -41.64
CA ALA A 272 30.74 -15.93 -40.60
C ALA A 272 31.73 -16.96 -40.04
N LEU A 273 31.28 -18.20 -39.79
CA LEU A 273 32.14 -19.29 -39.34
C LEU A 273 33.23 -19.64 -40.36
N LYS A 274 32.95 -19.59 -41.67
CA LYS A 274 33.96 -19.81 -42.71
C LYS A 274 35.05 -18.75 -42.65
N THR A 275 34.66 -17.48 -42.51
CA THR A 275 35.61 -16.35 -42.42
C THR A 275 36.49 -16.47 -41.18
N VAL A 276 35.92 -16.75 -40.00
CA VAL A 276 36.69 -16.93 -38.75
C VAL A 276 37.63 -18.15 -38.81
N CYS A 277 37.32 -19.16 -39.62
CA CYS A 277 38.22 -20.30 -39.86
C CYS A 277 39.45 -19.96 -40.71
N THR A 278 39.49 -18.79 -41.36
CA THR A 278 40.67 -18.35 -42.12
C THR A 278 41.76 -17.72 -41.23
N ILE A 279 41.42 -17.35 -39.99
CA ILE A 279 42.37 -16.87 -38.98
C ILE A 279 43.29 -18.02 -38.60
N SER A 280 44.59 -17.82 -38.81
CA SER A 280 45.59 -18.80 -38.43
C SER A 280 45.64 -19.00 -36.91
N LEU A 281 45.82 -20.24 -36.47
CA LEU A 281 45.85 -20.68 -35.06
C LEU A 281 46.79 -19.94 -34.07
N PRO A 282 47.85 -19.18 -34.46
CA PRO A 282 48.67 -18.47 -33.47
C PRO A 282 47.97 -17.30 -32.75
N GLU A 283 46.84 -16.81 -33.27
CA GLU A 283 46.13 -15.62 -32.77
C GLU A 283 44.77 -15.95 -32.10
N ARG A 284 44.45 -17.23 -31.93
CA ARG A 284 43.22 -17.71 -31.25
C ARG A 284 43.36 -17.80 -29.74
#